data_AF-A0A0R2Q7Y1-F1
#
_entry.id   AF-A0A0R2Q7Y1-F1
#
_cell.length_a   1.000
_cell.length_b   1.000
_cell.length_c   1.000
_cell.angle_alpha   90.00
_cell.angle_beta   90.00
_cell.angle_gamma   90.00
#
_symmetry.space_group_name_H-M   'P 1'
#
loop_
_entity.id
_entity.type
_entity.pdbx_description
1 polymer ?
#
loop_
_entity_poly.entity_id
_entity_poly.type
_entity_poly.pdbx_seq_one_letter_code
_entity_poly.pdbx_strand_id
1 'polypeptide(L)'
;GEVSESATETATGTTETSKPKAKRGPTRVAMSFADGITSQEVLDWIDAATGQMLNPPTDFMGLVWPIGRALDDEPDPQVFDGDPFMEHSDVLGDDELDEVAAYFRNWQAGLEGCDPEDARGFDEGAARVERWIKGGANVATAPDPCFESRSAIVAWSTDQNKQTAKQVFFHESYHGLSNYLLRQCSPVLGRQEDSMNDLRWFAEGTADYFGVYMAAKDDGRDDYVQTMLKRAYLDLRGDPGMPLEANTYVQAAAMVLMIERGMITEEQILNGSYFNSCDWINTFDPDAPGMDYIFENFNKIEVSGGSYSYSEATIAG
;
A
#
# COMPACT_ATOMS: atom_id res chain seq x y z
N GLY A 1 -15.53 63.46 48.36
CA GLY A 1 -16.41 64.13 47.40
C GLY A 1 -15.78 63.96 46.04
N GLU A 2 -16.59 63.44 45.11
CA GLU A 2 -16.53 63.35 43.63
C GLU A 2 -15.29 63.95 42.90
N VAL A 3 -14.83 63.42 41.75
CA VAL A 3 -15.54 63.28 40.46
C VAL A 3 -14.78 62.30 39.51
N SER A 4 -15.56 61.53 38.72
CA SER A 4 -15.41 60.88 37.37
C SER A 4 -14.05 60.28 36.90
N GLU A 5 -13.95 59.34 35.95
CA GLU A 5 -14.84 58.92 34.86
C GLU A 5 -14.40 57.55 34.30
N SER A 6 -15.36 56.80 33.79
CA SER A 6 -15.21 55.52 33.10
C SER A 6 -14.67 55.73 31.68
N ALA A 7 -13.63 54.98 31.29
CA ALA A 7 -13.26 54.77 29.90
C ALA A 7 -13.42 53.29 29.54
N THR A 8 -14.35 53.03 28.63
CA THR A 8 -14.71 51.71 28.10
C THR A 8 -13.81 51.43 26.89
N GLU A 9 -12.88 50.49 27.00
CA GLU A 9 -12.13 49.99 25.83
C GLU A 9 -12.97 48.93 25.11
N THR A 10 -13.40 49.27 23.90
CA THR A 10 -14.16 48.38 23.02
C THR A 10 -13.18 47.52 22.25
N ALA A 11 -13.01 46.27 22.65
CA ALA A 11 -12.24 45.28 21.89
C ALA A 11 -12.98 44.96 20.58
N THR A 12 -12.49 45.50 19.47
CA THR A 12 -12.92 45.08 18.13
C THR A 12 -12.11 43.84 17.75
N GLY A 13 -12.63 42.68 18.15
CA GLY A 13 -12.16 41.39 17.64
C GLY A 13 -12.62 41.23 16.20
N THR A 14 -11.74 41.53 15.23
CA THR A 14 -11.90 41.07 13.86
C THR A 14 -11.67 39.56 13.83
N THR A 15 -12.77 38.81 13.79
CA THR A 15 -12.76 37.39 13.43
C THR A 15 -12.50 37.33 11.92
N GLU A 16 -11.25 37.08 11.53
CA GLU A 16 -10.96 36.63 10.17
C GLU A 16 -11.63 35.27 9.99
N THR A 17 -12.80 35.30 9.36
CA THR A 17 -13.41 34.10 8.80
C THR A 17 -12.54 33.68 7.62
N SER A 18 -11.67 32.70 7.85
CA SER A 18 -10.91 32.06 6.78
C SER A 18 -11.91 31.50 5.77
N LYS A 19 -11.91 32.06 4.56
CA LYS A 19 -12.67 31.47 3.46
C LYS A 19 -12.19 30.03 3.28
N PRO A 20 -13.07 29.04 3.10
CA PRO A 20 -12.65 27.69 2.77
C PRO A 20 -11.75 27.76 1.54
N LYS A 21 -10.51 27.29 1.65
CA LYS A 21 -9.67 27.07 0.46
C LYS A 21 -10.45 26.11 -0.45
N ALA A 22 -10.61 26.48 -1.71
CA ALA A 22 -11.24 25.60 -2.69
C ALA A 22 -10.48 24.26 -2.70
N LYS A 23 -11.20 23.14 -2.64
CA LYS A 23 -10.58 21.82 -2.75
C LYS A 23 -9.88 21.73 -4.10
N ARG A 24 -8.58 21.42 -4.10
CA ARG A 24 -7.78 21.17 -5.31
C ARG A 24 -8.32 19.94 -6.01
N GLY A 25 -8.27 19.92 -7.35
CA GLY A 25 -8.65 18.75 -8.13
C GLY A 25 -7.62 17.62 -7.97
N PRO A 26 -8.02 16.36 -8.17
CA PRO A 26 -7.11 15.24 -8.05
C PRO A 26 -6.01 15.30 -9.13
N THR A 27 -4.78 14.94 -8.76
CA THR A 27 -3.64 14.88 -9.70
C THR A 27 -3.05 13.47 -9.71
N ARG A 28 -2.94 12.88 -10.90
CA ARG A 28 -2.34 11.56 -11.09
C ARG A 28 -1.21 11.69 -12.08
N VAL A 29 -0.05 11.19 -11.71
CA VAL A 29 1.15 11.23 -12.54
C VAL A 29 1.87 9.90 -12.49
N ALA A 30 2.56 9.55 -13.56
CA ALA A 30 3.31 8.31 -13.64
C ALA A 30 4.60 8.52 -14.41
N MET A 31 5.66 7.84 -13.99
CA MET A 31 6.90 7.75 -14.75
C MET A 31 7.44 6.32 -14.70
N SER A 32 7.87 5.83 -15.86
CA SER A 32 8.66 4.61 -15.94
C SER A 32 9.95 4.86 -16.70
N PHE A 33 11.04 4.34 -16.14
CA PHE A 33 12.38 4.33 -16.72
C PHE A 33 12.76 2.94 -17.26
N ALA A 34 11.80 2.00 -17.35
CA ALA A 34 12.08 0.63 -17.73
C ALA A 34 11.63 0.32 -19.18
N ASP A 35 12.48 -0.37 -19.94
CA ASP A 35 12.27 -0.66 -21.38
C ASP A 35 11.07 -1.57 -21.72
N GLY A 36 10.35 -2.10 -20.73
CA GLY A 36 9.19 -2.98 -20.93
C GLY A 36 7.88 -2.51 -20.30
N ILE A 37 7.89 -1.39 -19.57
CA ILE A 37 6.71 -0.79 -18.94
C ILE A 37 6.78 0.70 -19.26
N THR A 38 5.81 1.23 -20.01
CA THR A 38 5.83 2.65 -20.37
C THR A 38 5.20 3.51 -19.26
N SER A 39 5.56 4.80 -19.18
CA SER A 39 4.90 5.74 -18.25
C SER A 39 3.39 5.81 -18.46
N GLN A 40 2.91 5.67 -19.71
CA GLN A 40 1.48 5.63 -20.00
C GLN A 40 0.82 4.37 -19.43
N GLU A 41 1.45 3.21 -19.53
CA GLU A 41 0.92 1.98 -18.93
C GLU A 41 0.85 2.08 -17.41
N VAL A 42 1.86 2.67 -16.76
CA VAL A 42 1.82 2.92 -15.31
C VAL A 42 0.67 3.87 -14.96
N LEU A 43 0.45 4.92 -15.76
CA LEU A 43 -0.68 5.84 -15.57
C LEU A 43 -2.03 5.13 -15.72
N ASP A 44 -2.17 4.28 -16.73
CA ASP A 44 -3.38 3.50 -16.98
C ASP A 44 -3.66 2.55 -15.79
N TRP A 45 -2.62 1.94 -15.20
CA TRP A 45 -2.75 1.14 -13.98
C TRP A 45 -3.21 1.97 -12.79
N ILE A 46 -2.63 3.16 -12.57
CA ILE A 46 -3.07 4.08 -11.50
C ILE A 46 -4.54 4.44 -11.68
N ASP A 47 -4.95 4.80 -12.89
CA ASP A 47 -6.32 5.21 -13.18
C ASP A 47 -7.30 4.04 -12.98
N ALA A 48 -6.93 2.83 -13.39
CA ALA A 48 -7.72 1.63 -13.17
C ALA A 48 -7.88 1.32 -11.67
N ALA A 49 -6.79 1.37 -10.90
CA ALA A 49 -6.82 1.11 -9.46
C ALA A 49 -7.63 2.18 -8.71
N THR A 50 -7.38 3.45 -9.03
CA THR A 50 -8.09 4.58 -8.42
C THR A 50 -9.59 4.54 -8.75
N GLY A 51 -9.96 4.05 -9.94
CA GLY A 51 -11.35 3.90 -10.35
C GLY A 51 -12.16 2.91 -9.52
N GLN A 52 -11.51 1.99 -8.79
CA GLN A 52 -12.19 1.09 -7.86
C GLN A 52 -12.47 1.74 -6.49
N MET A 53 -11.64 2.70 -6.09
CA MET A 53 -11.57 3.19 -4.72
C MET A 53 -12.75 4.09 -4.36
N LEU A 54 -13.33 3.87 -3.18
CA LEU A 54 -14.44 4.68 -2.68
C LEU A 54 -13.99 6.12 -2.36
N ASN A 55 -12.84 6.26 -1.71
CA ASN A 55 -12.28 7.54 -1.25
C ASN A 55 -10.76 7.61 -1.52
N PRO A 56 -10.30 7.63 -2.78
CA PRO A 56 -8.87 7.70 -3.06
C PRO A 56 -8.26 9.04 -2.62
N PRO A 57 -6.93 9.08 -2.39
CA PRO A 57 -6.21 10.32 -2.12
C PRO A 57 -6.35 11.32 -3.26
N THR A 58 -6.19 12.60 -2.95
CA THR A 58 -6.22 13.68 -3.95
C THR A 58 -5.09 13.54 -4.97
N ASP A 59 -3.86 13.25 -4.53
CA ASP A 59 -2.72 12.98 -5.42
C ASP A 59 -2.26 11.54 -5.36
N PHE A 60 -1.89 11.02 -6.53
CA PHE A 60 -1.24 9.74 -6.64
C PHE A 60 -0.11 9.76 -7.67
N MET A 61 1.07 9.29 -7.27
CA MET A 61 2.20 9.09 -8.18
C MET A 61 2.57 7.61 -8.29
N GLY A 62 2.74 7.13 -9.52
CA GLY A 62 3.39 5.85 -9.80
C GLY A 62 4.81 6.06 -10.31
N LEU A 63 5.76 5.28 -9.80
CA LEU A 63 7.15 5.30 -10.27
C LEU A 63 7.66 3.88 -10.47
N VAL A 64 8.21 3.60 -11.65
CA VAL A 64 8.84 2.31 -11.96
C VAL A 64 10.23 2.55 -12.55
N TRP A 65 11.25 1.86 -12.06
CA TRP A 65 12.60 1.88 -12.64
C TRP A 65 13.17 0.46 -12.67
N PRO A 66 14.07 0.14 -13.61
CA PRO A 66 14.66 -1.18 -13.69
C PRO A 66 15.81 -1.36 -12.69
N ILE A 67 15.93 -2.56 -12.15
CA ILE A 67 17.09 -3.04 -11.40
C ILE A 67 17.58 -4.36 -12.00
N GLY A 68 18.83 -4.70 -11.75
CA GLY A 68 19.47 -5.87 -12.34
C GLY A 68 19.24 -7.13 -11.50
N ARG A 69 20.31 -7.91 -11.35
CA ARG A 69 20.32 -9.15 -10.56
C ARG A 69 20.61 -8.87 -9.10
N ALA A 70 20.10 -9.72 -8.21
CA ALA A 70 20.45 -9.69 -6.79
C ALA A 70 21.98 -9.83 -6.62
N LEU A 71 22.54 -9.06 -5.69
CA LEU A 71 23.98 -9.08 -5.38
C LEU A 71 24.33 -9.91 -4.15
N ASP A 72 23.41 -10.03 -3.20
CA ASP A 72 23.60 -10.77 -1.95
C ASP A 72 22.40 -11.66 -1.63
N ASP A 73 22.68 -12.85 -1.10
CA ASP A 73 21.68 -13.77 -0.55
C ASP A 73 21.39 -13.44 0.94
N GLU A 74 22.31 -12.72 1.62
CA GLU A 74 22.19 -12.23 3.00
C GLU A 74 22.34 -10.70 3.04
N PRO A 75 21.26 -9.93 2.86
CA PRO A 75 21.35 -8.47 2.74
C PRO A 75 21.95 -7.83 4.00
N ASP A 76 22.95 -6.96 3.84
CA ASP A 76 23.43 -6.10 4.92
C ASP A 76 22.35 -5.04 5.22
N PRO A 77 21.70 -5.10 6.40
CA PRO A 77 20.62 -4.17 6.73
C PRO A 77 21.10 -2.71 6.78
N GLN A 78 22.40 -2.43 6.84
CA GLN A 78 22.93 -1.07 6.87
C GLN A 78 22.97 -0.39 5.49
N VAL A 79 22.90 -1.14 4.38
CA VAL A 79 22.99 -0.55 3.03
C VAL A 79 21.87 0.47 2.78
N PHE A 80 20.69 0.20 3.35
CA PHE A 80 19.51 1.06 3.24
C PHE A 80 19.03 1.60 4.59
N ASP A 81 19.95 1.87 5.53
CA ASP A 81 19.65 2.43 6.86
C ASP A 81 18.61 1.62 7.67
N GLY A 82 18.64 0.29 7.54
CA GLY A 82 17.75 -0.64 8.25
C GLY A 82 16.49 -1.04 7.47
N ASP A 83 16.28 -0.49 6.26
CA ASP A 83 15.16 -0.88 5.42
C ASP A 83 15.34 -2.30 4.87
N PRO A 84 14.27 -3.13 4.85
CA PRO A 84 14.38 -4.57 4.59
C PRO A 84 14.49 -4.92 3.10
N PHE A 85 15.22 -4.11 2.33
CA PHE A 85 15.44 -4.32 0.89
C PHE A 85 16.78 -5.01 0.62
N MET A 86 16.79 -5.83 -0.42
CA MET A 86 17.98 -6.51 -0.93
C MET A 86 18.63 -5.68 -2.03
N GLU A 87 19.96 -5.65 -2.01
CA GLU A 87 20.78 -4.94 -3.00
C GLU A 87 20.82 -5.69 -4.34
N HIS A 88 20.63 -4.95 -5.43
CA HIS A 88 20.71 -5.44 -6.81
C HIS A 88 21.70 -4.59 -7.61
N SER A 89 22.25 -5.17 -8.67
CA SER A 89 23.11 -4.43 -9.59
C SER A 89 22.31 -3.37 -10.36
N ASP A 90 22.95 -2.25 -10.69
CA ASP A 90 22.33 -1.23 -11.52
C ASP A 90 22.08 -1.70 -12.96
N VAL A 91 21.01 -1.16 -13.55
CA VAL A 91 20.70 -1.25 -14.99
C VAL A 91 20.85 0.12 -15.65
N LEU A 92 20.42 1.16 -14.94
CA LEU A 92 20.53 2.56 -15.35
C LEU A 92 21.95 3.10 -15.06
N GLY A 93 22.39 4.10 -15.82
CA GLY A 93 23.59 4.86 -15.49
C GLY A 93 23.36 5.88 -14.37
N ASP A 94 24.44 6.43 -13.82
CA ASP A 94 24.38 7.41 -12.71
C ASP A 94 23.46 8.61 -13.01
N ASP A 95 23.56 9.18 -14.22
CA ASP A 95 22.72 10.32 -14.65
C ASP A 95 21.22 9.94 -14.69
N GLU A 96 20.90 8.72 -15.12
CA GLU A 96 19.52 8.22 -15.17
C GLU A 96 18.98 7.94 -13.76
N LEU A 97 19.81 7.41 -12.85
CA LEU A 97 19.46 7.22 -11.44
C LEU A 97 19.19 8.57 -10.74
N ASP A 98 19.98 9.59 -11.06
CA ASP A 98 19.74 10.97 -10.62
C ASP A 98 18.39 11.49 -11.13
N GLU A 99 18.02 11.20 -12.38
CA GLU A 99 16.72 11.58 -12.95
C GLU A 99 15.54 10.88 -12.25
N VAL A 100 15.66 9.58 -11.95
CA VAL A 100 14.62 8.81 -11.24
C VAL A 100 14.41 9.40 -9.83
N ALA A 101 15.49 9.62 -9.08
CA ALA A 101 15.42 10.19 -7.74
C ALA A 101 14.89 11.64 -7.75
N ALA A 102 15.31 12.44 -8.73
CA ALA A 102 14.84 13.80 -8.91
C ALA A 102 13.34 13.84 -9.25
N TYR A 103 12.81 12.88 -10.01
CA TYR A 103 11.39 12.81 -10.31
C TYR A 103 10.54 12.70 -9.03
N PHE A 104 10.86 11.74 -8.14
CA PHE A 104 10.16 11.59 -6.86
C PHE A 104 10.29 12.84 -5.98
N ARG A 105 11.52 13.33 -5.81
CA ARG A 105 11.81 14.52 -4.99
C ARG A 105 11.03 15.75 -5.47
N ASN A 106 11.01 16.00 -6.78
CA ASN A 106 10.32 17.15 -7.36
C ASN A 106 8.80 17.01 -7.25
N TRP A 107 8.25 15.80 -7.44
CA TRP A 107 6.84 15.55 -7.21
C TRP A 107 6.46 15.85 -5.76
N GLN A 108 7.20 15.30 -4.79
CA GLN A 108 6.94 15.51 -3.36
C GLN A 108 7.06 16.98 -2.96
N ALA A 109 8.11 17.67 -3.40
CA ALA A 109 8.31 19.09 -3.12
C ALA A 109 7.22 20.00 -3.73
N GLY A 110 6.57 19.54 -4.79
CA GLY A 110 5.46 20.24 -5.46
C GLY A 110 4.09 20.00 -4.82
N LEU A 111 3.97 19.13 -3.81
CA LEU A 111 2.69 18.81 -3.20
C LEU A 111 2.09 20.01 -2.45
N GLU A 112 0.78 20.18 -2.62
CA GLU A 112 0.02 21.24 -1.96
C GLU A 112 -1.06 20.65 -1.06
N GLY A 113 -1.21 21.23 0.14
CA GLY A 113 -2.29 20.88 1.07
C GLY A 113 -1.93 19.86 2.14
N CYS A 114 -0.69 19.37 2.16
CA CYS A 114 -0.17 18.57 3.27
C CYS A 114 -0.06 19.38 4.56
N ASP A 115 -0.18 18.70 5.70
CA ASP A 115 -0.01 19.33 7.02
C ASP A 115 1.44 19.85 7.19
N PRO A 116 1.67 21.00 7.85
CA PRO A 116 3.00 21.50 8.11
C PRO A 116 3.94 20.52 8.84
N GLU A 117 3.41 19.59 9.65
CA GLU A 117 4.21 18.55 10.30
C GLU A 117 4.69 17.50 9.29
N ASP A 118 3.83 17.06 8.38
CA ASP A 118 4.19 16.16 7.28
C ASP A 118 5.24 16.81 6.36
N ALA A 119 5.00 18.06 5.99
CA ALA A 119 5.89 18.81 5.09
C ALA A 119 7.31 18.99 5.63
N ARG A 120 7.50 18.97 6.96
CA ARG A 120 8.86 19.01 7.56
C ARG A 120 9.66 17.76 7.29
N GLY A 121 9.01 16.62 7.07
CA GLY A 121 9.65 15.34 6.75
C GLY A 121 9.99 15.16 5.27
N PHE A 122 9.67 16.12 4.40
CA PHE A 122 9.78 15.92 2.96
C PHE A 122 11.20 15.69 2.47
N ASP A 123 12.16 16.47 2.97
CA ASP A 123 13.56 16.31 2.56
C ASP A 123 14.13 14.96 3.00
N GLU A 124 13.76 14.49 4.19
CA GLU A 124 14.17 13.19 4.73
C GLU A 124 13.52 12.03 3.94
N GLY A 125 12.22 12.10 3.68
CA GLY A 125 11.50 11.11 2.88
C GLY A 125 12.07 10.98 1.47
N ALA A 126 12.31 12.12 0.79
CA ALA A 126 12.92 12.13 -0.53
C ALA A 126 14.36 11.59 -0.50
N ALA A 127 15.15 11.90 0.53
CA ALA A 127 16.50 11.35 0.69
C ALA A 127 16.51 9.83 0.93
N ARG A 128 15.54 9.30 1.68
CA ARG A 128 15.36 7.86 1.88
C ARG A 128 15.05 7.15 0.57
N VAL A 129 14.11 7.68 -0.23
CA VAL A 129 13.78 7.14 -1.55
C VAL A 129 14.96 7.23 -2.52
N GLU A 130 15.70 8.34 -2.52
CA GLU A 130 16.91 8.49 -3.33
C GLU A 130 17.97 7.44 -2.99
N ARG A 131 18.19 7.11 -1.71
CA ARG A 131 19.11 6.04 -1.31
C ARG A 131 18.69 4.69 -1.89
N TRP A 132 17.39 4.37 -1.87
CA TRP A 132 16.90 3.11 -2.43
C TRP A 132 17.13 3.01 -3.94
N ILE A 133 16.82 4.09 -4.66
CA ILE A 133 16.99 4.18 -6.11
C ILE A 133 18.46 4.01 -6.48
N LYS A 134 19.34 4.82 -5.87
CA LYS A 134 20.77 4.86 -6.21
C LYS A 134 21.57 3.67 -5.68
N GLY A 135 21.08 3.00 -4.64
CA GLY A 135 21.71 1.80 -4.09
C GLY A 135 21.15 0.51 -4.68
N GLY A 136 20.31 0.56 -5.71
CA GLY A 136 19.78 -0.64 -6.36
C GLY A 136 18.89 -1.50 -5.46
N ALA A 137 18.12 -0.91 -4.55
CA ALA A 137 17.20 -1.65 -3.70
C ALA A 137 16.06 -2.27 -4.51
N ASN A 138 15.65 -3.51 -4.18
CA ASN A 138 14.45 -4.17 -4.72
C ASN A 138 13.13 -3.63 -4.12
N VAL A 139 12.95 -2.31 -4.20
CA VAL A 139 11.79 -1.63 -3.62
C VAL A 139 10.49 -2.08 -4.26
N ALA A 140 9.53 -2.45 -3.44
CA ALA A 140 8.11 -2.38 -3.73
C ALA A 140 7.46 -1.80 -2.46
N THR A 141 7.01 -0.55 -2.54
CA THR A 141 6.41 0.12 -1.39
C THR A 141 5.53 1.30 -1.81
N ALA A 142 4.78 1.85 -0.87
CA ALA A 142 3.83 2.93 -1.09
C ALA A 142 4.14 4.15 -0.21
N PRO A 143 5.14 4.99 -0.56
CA PRO A 143 5.43 6.20 0.21
C PRO A 143 4.20 7.12 0.29
N ASP A 144 3.93 7.62 1.48
CA ASP A 144 2.77 8.44 1.82
C ASP A 144 3.17 9.82 2.38
N PRO A 145 3.77 10.72 1.57
CA PRO A 145 4.21 12.04 2.03
C PRO A 145 3.20 12.79 2.89
N CYS A 146 1.91 12.69 2.57
CA CYS A 146 0.84 13.07 3.48
C CYS A 146 -0.47 12.32 3.15
N PHE A 147 -1.49 12.47 4.01
CA PHE A 147 -2.73 11.69 3.89
C PHE A 147 -3.40 11.81 2.52
N GLU A 148 -3.40 13.01 1.91
CA GLU A 148 -4.04 13.31 0.64
C GLU A 148 -3.13 13.12 -0.59
N SER A 149 -1.85 12.78 -0.39
CA SER A 149 -0.85 12.72 -1.46
C SER A 149 0.07 11.53 -1.24
N ARG A 150 -0.12 10.48 -2.04
CA ARG A 150 0.50 9.16 -1.84
C ARG A 150 1.07 8.62 -3.14
N SER A 151 1.77 7.50 -3.05
CA SER A 151 2.42 6.91 -4.20
C SER A 151 2.52 5.40 -4.13
N ALA A 152 2.84 4.79 -5.27
CA ALA A 152 3.35 3.43 -5.38
C ALA A 152 4.64 3.48 -6.19
N ILE A 153 5.71 2.90 -5.64
CA ILE A 153 7.02 2.88 -6.28
C ILE A 153 7.53 1.44 -6.35
N VAL A 154 8.03 1.03 -7.52
CA VAL A 154 8.48 -0.35 -7.77
C VAL A 154 9.78 -0.36 -8.56
N ALA A 155 10.81 -0.97 -7.99
CA ALA A 155 12.01 -1.40 -8.69
C ALA A 155 11.74 -2.72 -9.41
N TRP A 156 11.71 -2.70 -10.74
CA TRP A 156 11.42 -3.87 -11.55
C TRP A 156 12.70 -4.62 -11.93
N SER A 157 12.87 -5.84 -11.42
CA SER A 157 13.99 -6.69 -11.81
C SER A 157 13.76 -7.32 -13.18
N THR A 158 14.82 -7.41 -14.00
CA THR A 158 14.80 -8.12 -15.29
C THR A 158 14.47 -9.61 -15.17
N ASP A 159 14.62 -10.20 -13.99
CA ASP A 159 14.27 -11.60 -13.71
C ASP A 159 12.76 -11.80 -13.50
N GLN A 160 12.02 -10.70 -13.26
CA GLN A 160 10.57 -10.71 -13.11
C GLN A 160 9.89 -10.48 -14.45
N ASN A 161 8.88 -11.30 -14.75
CA ASN A 161 8.02 -11.01 -15.90
C ASN A 161 7.12 -9.79 -15.61
N LYS A 162 6.64 -9.16 -16.68
CA LYS A 162 5.77 -7.96 -16.60
C LYS A 162 4.47 -8.19 -15.82
N GLN A 163 3.91 -9.40 -15.85
CA GLN A 163 2.69 -9.72 -15.12
C GLN A 163 2.93 -9.67 -13.60
N THR A 164 4.06 -10.18 -13.13
CA THR A 164 4.49 -10.06 -11.73
C THR A 164 4.67 -8.60 -11.34
N ALA A 165 5.38 -7.81 -12.17
CA ALA A 165 5.55 -6.38 -11.91
C ALA A 165 4.21 -5.62 -11.84
N LYS A 166 3.27 -5.93 -12.73
CA LYS A 166 1.90 -5.36 -12.72
C LYS A 166 1.16 -5.68 -11.43
N GLN A 167 1.21 -6.94 -10.97
CA GLN A 167 0.56 -7.36 -9.72
C GLN A 167 1.16 -6.66 -8.50
N VAL A 168 2.49 -6.61 -8.41
CA VAL A 168 3.19 -5.90 -7.35
C VAL A 168 2.85 -4.41 -7.38
N PHE A 169 2.83 -3.78 -8.55
CA PHE A 169 2.45 -2.38 -8.66
C PHE A 169 1.02 -2.11 -8.18
N PHE A 170 0.06 -2.99 -8.51
CA PHE A 170 -1.31 -2.86 -7.99
C PHE A 170 -1.41 -3.13 -6.50
N HIS A 171 -0.62 -4.06 -5.95
CA HIS A 171 -0.49 -4.32 -4.50
C HIS A 171 -0.03 -3.07 -3.77
N GLU A 172 1.08 -2.47 -4.19
CA GLU A 172 1.59 -1.24 -3.58
C GLU A 172 0.64 -0.06 -3.79
N SER A 173 0.00 0.00 -4.97
CA SER A 173 -1.03 1.01 -5.21
C SER A 173 -2.20 0.88 -4.24
N TYR A 174 -2.58 -0.33 -3.84
CA TYR A 174 -3.64 -0.54 -2.87
C TYR A 174 -3.29 0.04 -1.50
N HIS A 175 -2.05 -0.14 -1.03
CA HIS A 175 -1.57 0.45 0.23
C HIS A 175 -1.70 1.97 0.21
N GLY A 176 -1.29 2.60 -0.89
CA GLY A 176 -1.45 4.04 -1.07
C GLY A 176 -2.91 4.48 -1.25
N LEU A 177 -3.76 3.70 -1.93
CA LEU A 177 -5.10 4.15 -2.31
C LEU A 177 -6.19 3.87 -1.28
N SER A 178 -6.05 2.80 -0.50
CA SER A 178 -7.15 2.24 0.32
C SER A 178 -7.42 3.00 1.62
N ASN A 179 -6.58 3.97 2.00
CA ASN A 179 -6.62 4.66 3.31
C ASN A 179 -6.22 3.80 4.52
N TYR A 180 -5.47 2.72 4.28
CA TYR A 180 -4.94 1.80 5.29
C TYR A 180 -4.14 2.44 6.45
N LEU A 181 -3.70 3.68 6.33
CA LEU A 181 -2.65 4.26 7.16
C LEU A 181 -2.87 4.12 8.69
N LEU A 182 -2.10 3.22 9.32
CA LEU A 182 -2.13 2.94 10.76
C LEU A 182 -1.83 4.17 11.62
N ARG A 183 -0.98 5.07 11.11
CA ARG A 183 -0.61 6.34 11.73
C ARG A 183 -1.83 7.18 12.14
N GLN A 184 -2.92 7.11 11.40
CA GLN A 184 -4.15 7.88 11.61
C GLN A 184 -5.03 7.22 12.67
N CYS A 185 -4.97 5.89 12.79
CA CYS A 185 -5.70 5.14 13.81
C CYS A 185 -4.97 5.05 15.15
N SER A 186 -3.64 5.10 15.16
CA SER A 186 -2.82 5.13 16.37
C SER A 186 -3.32 6.13 17.43
N PRO A 187 -3.52 7.44 17.13
CA PRO A 187 -4.02 8.40 18.12
C PRO A 187 -5.47 8.16 18.53
N VAL A 188 -6.32 7.63 17.62
CA VAL A 188 -7.72 7.32 17.90
C VAL A 188 -7.86 6.17 18.90
N LEU A 189 -7.00 5.16 18.76
CA LEU A 189 -6.99 3.97 19.60
C LEU A 189 -6.12 4.11 20.85
N GLY A 190 -5.24 5.12 20.91
CA GLY A 190 -4.25 5.26 21.97
C GLY A 190 -3.22 4.12 21.98
N ARG A 191 -2.96 3.50 20.81
CA ARG A 191 -1.96 2.44 20.58
C ARG A 191 -0.81 2.99 19.75
N GLN A 192 0.43 2.58 20.02
CA GLN A 192 1.54 2.90 19.13
C GLN A 192 1.42 2.10 17.83
N GLU A 193 1.89 2.67 16.72
CA GLU A 193 1.84 2.01 15.41
C GLU A 193 2.56 0.64 15.41
N ASP A 194 3.77 0.59 15.98
CA ASP A 194 4.56 -0.65 16.07
C ASP A 194 3.85 -1.77 16.87
N SER A 195 2.93 -1.41 17.77
CA SER A 195 2.15 -2.38 18.55
C SER A 195 0.90 -2.90 17.82
N MET A 196 0.76 -2.56 16.53
CA MET A 196 -0.35 -2.99 15.66
C MET A 196 0.17 -3.83 14.47
N ASN A 197 1.42 -4.28 14.54
CA ASN A 197 2.06 -5.09 13.49
C ASN A 197 1.37 -6.45 13.27
N ASP A 198 0.74 -6.99 14.30
CA ASP A 198 -0.10 -8.18 14.24
C ASP A 198 -1.30 -8.03 13.31
N LEU A 199 -1.74 -6.81 13.00
CA LEU A 199 -2.86 -6.51 12.10
C LEU A 199 -2.47 -6.40 10.63
N ARG A 200 -1.17 -6.42 10.32
CA ARG A 200 -0.67 -6.29 8.94
C ARG A 200 -1.18 -7.41 8.03
N TRP A 201 -1.49 -8.59 8.57
CA TRP A 201 -1.99 -9.73 7.79
C TRP A 201 -3.21 -9.38 6.94
N PHE A 202 -4.14 -8.57 7.48
CA PHE A 202 -5.36 -8.18 6.78
C PHE A 202 -5.07 -7.14 5.70
N ALA A 203 -4.17 -6.19 5.99
CA ALA A 203 -3.75 -5.17 5.04
C ALA A 203 -3.03 -5.75 3.84
N GLU A 204 -2.02 -6.58 4.10
CA GLU A 204 -1.25 -7.26 3.07
C GLU A 204 -2.08 -8.30 2.31
N GLY A 205 -2.98 -9.01 2.99
CA GLY A 205 -3.91 -9.94 2.35
C GLY A 205 -4.89 -9.25 1.40
N THR A 206 -5.43 -8.10 1.79
CA THR A 206 -6.31 -7.30 0.91
C THR A 206 -5.54 -6.62 -0.22
N ALA A 207 -4.30 -6.18 0.02
CA ALA A 207 -3.41 -5.65 -1.01
C ALA A 207 -3.05 -6.70 -2.08
N ASP A 208 -2.68 -7.92 -1.68
CA ASP A 208 -2.33 -8.98 -2.63
C ASP A 208 -3.58 -9.49 -3.36
N TYR A 209 -4.72 -9.56 -2.66
CA TYR A 209 -6.01 -9.82 -3.30
C TYR A 209 -6.31 -8.80 -4.40
N PHE A 210 -6.22 -7.51 -4.07
CA PHE A 210 -6.46 -6.42 -5.01
C PHE A 210 -5.44 -6.45 -6.18
N GLY A 211 -4.17 -6.68 -5.88
CA GLY A 211 -3.09 -6.75 -6.87
C GLY A 211 -3.30 -7.83 -7.92
N VAL A 212 -3.64 -9.05 -7.47
CA VAL A 212 -3.90 -10.18 -8.37
C VAL A 212 -5.22 -10.00 -9.12
N TYR A 213 -6.26 -9.46 -8.47
CA TYR A 213 -7.53 -9.11 -9.11
C TYR A 213 -7.33 -8.10 -10.24
N MET A 214 -6.72 -6.94 -9.95
CA MET A 214 -6.56 -5.85 -10.92
C MET A 214 -5.70 -6.27 -12.10
N ALA A 215 -4.59 -6.97 -11.85
CA ALA A 215 -3.76 -7.48 -12.94
C ALA A 215 -4.51 -8.50 -13.81
N ALA A 216 -5.35 -9.35 -13.24
CA ALA A 216 -6.18 -10.26 -14.02
C ALA A 216 -7.21 -9.51 -14.87
N LYS A 217 -7.94 -8.56 -14.28
CA LYS A 217 -8.96 -7.78 -15.00
C LYS A 217 -8.37 -6.91 -16.10
N ASP A 218 -7.23 -6.29 -15.86
CA ASP A 218 -6.49 -5.51 -16.86
C ASP A 218 -6.06 -6.38 -18.05
N ASP A 219 -5.69 -7.65 -17.80
CA ASP A 219 -5.38 -8.63 -18.85
C ASP A 219 -6.64 -9.30 -19.47
N GLY A 220 -7.85 -8.93 -19.04
CA GLY A 220 -9.10 -9.55 -19.48
C GLY A 220 -9.30 -11.00 -18.99
N ARG A 221 -8.72 -11.35 -17.84
CA ARG A 221 -8.81 -12.67 -17.19
C ARG A 221 -9.70 -12.64 -15.95
N ASP A 222 -10.26 -13.81 -15.62
CA ASP A 222 -11.15 -14.02 -14.47
C ASP A 222 -10.65 -15.14 -13.52
N ASP A 223 -9.40 -15.58 -13.65
CA ASP A 223 -8.79 -16.67 -12.89
C ASP A 223 -8.01 -16.19 -11.65
N TYR A 224 -8.29 -14.98 -11.14
CA TYR A 224 -7.55 -14.37 -10.04
C TYR A 224 -7.66 -15.18 -8.73
N VAL A 225 -8.85 -15.67 -8.38
CA VAL A 225 -9.03 -16.55 -7.21
C VAL A 225 -8.18 -17.82 -7.34
N GLN A 226 -8.19 -18.45 -8.52
CA GLN A 226 -7.37 -19.63 -8.78
C GLN A 226 -5.88 -19.31 -8.70
N THR A 227 -5.47 -18.12 -9.15
CA THR A 227 -4.09 -17.64 -9.06
C THR A 227 -3.65 -17.48 -7.59
N MET A 228 -4.46 -16.83 -6.75
CA MET A 228 -4.18 -16.63 -5.31
C MET A 228 -4.06 -17.96 -4.59
N LEU A 229 -5.07 -18.83 -4.71
CA LEU A 229 -5.10 -20.12 -4.02
C LEU A 229 -3.97 -21.05 -4.48
N LYS A 230 -3.62 -21.02 -5.77
CA LYS A 230 -2.49 -21.78 -6.30
C LYS A 230 -1.16 -21.34 -5.70
N ARG A 231 -0.91 -20.02 -5.57
CA ARG A 231 0.31 -19.48 -4.97
C ARG A 231 0.44 -19.90 -3.51
N ALA A 232 -0.61 -19.66 -2.73
CA ALA A 232 -0.67 -20.06 -1.33
C ALA A 232 -0.44 -21.57 -1.15
N TYR A 233 -1.11 -22.40 -1.96
CA TYR A 233 -0.94 -23.85 -1.90
C TYR A 233 0.51 -24.28 -2.19
N LEU A 234 1.17 -23.68 -3.17
CA LEU A 234 2.55 -24.03 -3.51
C LEU A 234 3.53 -23.63 -2.40
N ASP A 235 3.34 -22.48 -1.77
CA ASP A 235 4.16 -22.02 -0.65
C ASP A 235 3.95 -22.89 0.59
N LEU A 236 2.70 -23.21 0.93
CA LEU A 236 2.36 -24.13 2.01
C LEU A 236 2.88 -25.55 1.79
N ARG A 237 3.11 -25.96 0.53
CA ARG A 237 3.80 -27.23 0.23
C ARG A 237 5.30 -27.16 0.48
N GLY A 238 5.90 -25.98 0.32
CA GLY A 238 7.31 -25.71 0.66
C GLY A 238 7.51 -25.60 2.17
N ASP A 239 6.57 -24.96 2.87
CA ASP A 239 6.55 -24.80 4.32
C ASP A 239 5.13 -25.03 4.88
N PRO A 240 4.78 -26.28 5.26
CA PRO A 240 3.47 -26.60 5.83
C PRO A 240 3.17 -25.96 7.19
N GLY A 241 4.19 -25.43 7.88
CA GLY A 241 4.07 -24.79 9.18
C GLY A 241 4.01 -23.26 9.11
N MET A 242 4.02 -22.69 7.90
CA MET A 242 3.99 -21.25 7.69
C MET A 242 2.77 -20.63 8.39
N PRO A 243 2.97 -19.65 9.30
CA PRO A 243 1.86 -18.95 9.93
C PRO A 243 1.23 -17.95 8.95
N LEU A 244 -0.02 -17.56 9.19
CA LEU A 244 -0.76 -16.65 8.30
C LEU A 244 -0.04 -15.30 8.13
N GLU A 245 0.62 -14.83 9.17
CA GLU A 245 1.30 -13.53 9.21
C GLU A 245 2.59 -13.48 8.39
N ALA A 246 3.11 -14.63 7.95
CA ALA A 246 4.45 -14.69 7.34
C ALA A 246 4.50 -14.31 5.85
N ASN A 247 3.39 -14.37 5.11
CA ASN A 247 3.43 -14.29 3.64
C ASN A 247 2.10 -13.77 3.06
N THR A 248 2.18 -12.83 2.12
CA THR A 248 1.02 -12.21 1.49
C THR A 248 0.15 -13.17 0.68
N TYR A 249 0.72 -14.23 0.11
CA TYR A 249 -0.04 -15.22 -0.67
C TYR A 249 -1.00 -16.01 0.21
N VAL A 250 -0.56 -16.45 1.39
CA VAL A 250 -1.45 -17.15 2.32
C VAL A 250 -2.47 -16.20 2.95
N GLN A 251 -2.14 -14.91 3.08
CA GLN A 251 -3.07 -13.86 3.53
C GLN A 251 -4.16 -13.58 2.49
N ALA A 252 -3.82 -13.49 1.20
CA ALA A 252 -4.80 -13.40 0.12
C ALA A 252 -5.70 -14.63 0.04
N ALA A 253 -5.15 -15.83 0.26
CA ALA A 253 -5.96 -17.05 0.36
C ALA A 253 -6.93 -17.00 1.56
N ALA A 254 -6.50 -16.46 2.70
CA ALA A 254 -7.39 -16.21 3.83
C ALA A 254 -8.51 -15.21 3.47
N MET A 255 -8.25 -14.18 2.66
CA MET A 255 -9.31 -13.29 2.16
C MET A 255 -10.35 -14.07 1.35
N VAL A 256 -9.92 -15.00 0.48
CA VAL A 256 -10.83 -15.88 -0.27
C VAL A 256 -11.71 -16.70 0.68
N LEU A 257 -11.12 -17.33 1.70
CA LEU A 257 -11.88 -18.09 2.71
C LEU A 257 -12.90 -17.21 3.43
N MET A 258 -12.49 -16.01 3.87
CA MET A 258 -13.37 -15.08 4.58
C MET A 258 -14.53 -14.59 3.69
N ILE A 259 -14.32 -14.40 2.39
CA ILE A 259 -15.37 -14.08 1.42
C ILE A 259 -16.36 -15.24 1.31
N GLU A 260 -15.88 -16.48 1.14
CA GLU A 260 -16.75 -17.66 1.01
C GLU A 260 -17.57 -17.92 2.29
N ARG A 261 -17.01 -17.56 3.45
CA ARG A 261 -17.70 -17.61 4.75
C ARG A 261 -18.65 -16.43 4.98
N GLY A 262 -18.71 -15.45 4.09
CA GLY A 262 -19.51 -14.25 4.23
C GLY A 262 -19.07 -13.32 5.36
N MET A 263 -17.81 -13.42 5.79
CA MET A 263 -17.22 -12.58 6.85
C MET A 263 -16.77 -11.22 6.31
N ILE A 264 -16.32 -11.20 5.05
CA ILE A 264 -15.98 -10.00 4.29
C ILE A 264 -16.58 -10.09 2.89
N THR A 265 -16.49 -9.00 2.12
CA THR A 265 -16.98 -8.92 0.74
C THR A 265 -15.87 -8.48 -0.19
N GLU A 266 -15.85 -9.04 -1.40
CA GLU A 266 -14.91 -8.63 -2.45
C GLU A 266 -15.06 -7.12 -2.76
N GLU A 267 -16.30 -6.61 -2.82
CA GLU A 267 -16.56 -5.19 -3.08
C GLU A 267 -15.83 -4.26 -2.10
N GLN A 268 -15.85 -4.59 -0.81
CA GLN A 268 -15.21 -3.75 0.21
C GLN A 268 -13.68 -3.86 0.19
N ILE A 269 -13.12 -4.98 -0.26
CA ILE A 269 -11.69 -5.09 -0.60
C ILE A 269 -11.41 -4.15 -1.78
N LEU A 270 -12.12 -4.33 -2.89
CA LEU A 270 -11.83 -3.60 -4.14
C LEU A 270 -11.94 -2.08 -3.99
N ASN A 271 -12.91 -1.60 -3.22
CA ASN A 271 -13.11 -0.17 -3.02
C ASN A 271 -12.36 0.41 -1.80
N GLY A 272 -11.56 -0.41 -1.10
CA GLY A 272 -10.76 -0.04 0.07
C GLY A 272 -11.59 0.33 1.31
N SER A 273 -12.92 0.13 1.30
CA SER A 273 -13.78 0.68 2.35
C SER A 273 -13.61 0.07 3.73
N TYR A 274 -12.95 -1.09 3.83
CA TYR A 274 -12.52 -1.62 5.15
C TYR A 274 -11.65 -0.63 5.92
N PHE A 275 -10.86 0.20 5.25
CA PHE A 275 -9.91 1.09 5.91
C PHE A 275 -10.41 2.54 6.06
N ASN A 276 -11.67 2.82 5.71
CA ASN A 276 -12.24 4.16 5.85
C ASN A 276 -12.66 4.52 7.30
N SER A 277 -12.58 3.58 8.25
CA SER A 277 -12.69 3.82 9.69
C SER A 277 -11.64 2.99 10.43
N CYS A 278 -11.32 3.32 11.69
CA CYS A 278 -10.38 2.52 12.49
C CYS A 278 -10.99 1.23 13.08
N ASP A 279 -12.25 0.90 12.73
CA ASP A 279 -12.94 -0.27 13.28
C ASP A 279 -12.36 -1.59 12.76
N TRP A 280 -11.73 -1.57 11.58
CA TRP A 280 -11.09 -2.75 10.99
C TRP A 280 -10.04 -3.36 11.93
N ILE A 281 -9.36 -2.53 12.72
CA ILE A 281 -8.33 -2.95 13.68
C ILE A 281 -8.91 -3.94 14.69
N ASN A 282 -10.07 -3.64 15.28
CA ASN A 282 -10.70 -4.54 16.24
C ASN A 282 -11.45 -5.69 15.57
N THR A 283 -11.88 -5.49 14.32
CA THR A 283 -12.65 -6.49 13.56
C THR A 283 -11.77 -7.65 13.09
N PHE A 284 -10.52 -7.34 12.74
CA PHE A 284 -9.55 -8.29 12.19
C PHE A 284 -8.33 -8.50 13.09
N ASP A 285 -8.45 -8.12 14.36
CA ASP A 285 -7.51 -8.51 15.41
C ASP A 285 -7.47 -10.06 15.50
N PRO A 286 -6.29 -10.70 15.59
CA PRO A 286 -6.21 -12.16 15.70
C PRO A 286 -7.01 -12.75 16.87
N ASP A 287 -7.22 -11.98 17.94
CA ASP A 287 -8.02 -12.37 19.11
C ASP A 287 -9.53 -12.07 18.93
N ALA A 288 -9.96 -11.50 17.80
CA ALA A 288 -11.35 -11.18 17.54
C ALA A 288 -12.21 -12.44 17.31
N PRO A 289 -13.50 -12.44 17.72
CA PRO A 289 -14.37 -13.59 17.57
C PRO A 289 -14.44 -14.12 16.13
N GLY A 290 -14.08 -15.39 15.94
CA GLY A 290 -14.10 -16.07 14.64
C GLY A 290 -12.83 -15.93 13.81
N MET A 291 -11.85 -15.11 14.22
CA MET A 291 -10.54 -15.04 13.56
C MET A 291 -9.71 -16.29 13.82
N ASP A 292 -9.83 -16.89 15.01
CA ASP A 292 -9.25 -18.19 15.35
C ASP A 292 -9.48 -19.24 14.25
N TYR A 293 -10.71 -19.34 13.75
CA TYR A 293 -11.04 -20.27 12.67
C TYR A 293 -10.26 -19.98 11.38
N ILE A 294 -10.11 -18.71 11.01
CA ILE A 294 -9.37 -18.31 9.80
C ILE A 294 -7.90 -18.68 9.93
N PHE A 295 -7.29 -18.36 11.07
CA PHE A 295 -5.89 -18.66 11.37
C PHE A 295 -5.62 -20.17 11.44
N GLU A 296 -6.61 -20.98 11.86
CA GLU A 296 -6.48 -22.43 11.90
C GLU A 296 -6.73 -23.12 10.54
N ASN A 297 -7.43 -22.46 9.60
CA ASN A 297 -7.95 -23.12 8.39
C ASN A 297 -7.55 -22.49 7.05
N PHE A 298 -6.86 -21.34 7.03
CA PHE A 298 -6.39 -20.71 5.78
C PHE A 298 -5.56 -21.67 4.90
N ASN A 299 -4.88 -22.65 5.51
CA ASN A 299 -4.03 -23.62 4.82
C ASN A 299 -4.78 -24.84 4.25
N LYS A 300 -6.10 -24.96 4.44
CA LYS A 300 -6.92 -26.10 4.00
C LYS A 300 -7.33 -26.02 2.53
N ILE A 301 -6.40 -25.61 1.66
CA ILE A 301 -6.63 -25.50 0.22
C ILE A 301 -6.55 -26.89 -0.40
N GLU A 302 -7.62 -27.30 -1.08
CA GLU A 302 -7.72 -28.57 -1.79
C GLU A 302 -7.44 -28.39 -3.29
N VAL A 303 -6.94 -29.45 -3.92
CA VAL A 303 -6.69 -29.48 -5.38
C VAL A 303 -7.51 -30.60 -6.00
N SER A 304 -8.41 -30.25 -6.91
CA SER A 304 -9.23 -31.20 -7.66
C SER A 304 -9.31 -30.80 -9.12
N GLY A 305 -8.95 -31.71 -10.03
CA GLY A 305 -9.00 -31.45 -11.47
C GLY A 305 -8.13 -30.29 -11.97
N GLY A 306 -7.11 -29.89 -11.19
CA GLY A 306 -6.27 -28.71 -11.49
C GLY A 306 -6.82 -27.37 -10.98
N SER A 307 -7.97 -27.40 -10.30
CA SER A 307 -8.54 -26.25 -9.59
C SER A 307 -8.21 -26.28 -8.11
N TYR A 308 -8.11 -25.09 -7.52
CA TYR A 308 -7.79 -24.85 -6.12
C TYR A 308 -9.03 -24.26 -5.42
N SER A 309 -9.40 -24.78 -4.26
CA SER A 309 -10.59 -24.33 -3.51
C SER A 309 -10.53 -24.71 -2.04
N TYR A 310 -11.34 -24.06 -1.20
CA TYR A 310 -11.68 -24.59 0.12
C TYR A 310 -12.84 -25.58 0.02
N SER A 311 -12.86 -26.58 0.92
CA SER A 311 -13.97 -27.54 0.98
C SER A 311 -15.23 -26.90 1.55
N GLU A 312 -16.41 -27.44 1.24
CA GLU A 312 -17.68 -27.00 1.87
C GLU A 312 -17.61 -27.10 3.40
N ALA A 313 -16.90 -28.09 3.95
CA ALA A 313 -16.73 -28.24 5.39
C ALA A 313 -15.89 -27.09 5.99
N THR A 314 -14.80 -26.70 5.31
CA THR A 314 -13.97 -25.56 5.70
C THR A 314 -14.73 -24.23 5.58
N ILE A 315 -15.58 -24.10 4.58
CA ILE A 315 -16.42 -22.90 4.41
C ILE A 315 -17.55 -22.87 5.46
N ALA A 316 -18.11 -24.02 5.85
CA ALA A 316 -19.23 -24.06 6.80
C ALA A 316 -18.82 -23.77 8.26
N GLY A 317 -17.59 -24.10 8.66
CA GLY A 317 -17.17 -23.97 10.06
C GLY A 317 -17.31 -25.27 10.83
#